data_AF-A0A254N9U4-F1
#
_entry.id   AF-A0A254N9U4-F1
#
_cell.length_a   1.000
_cell.length_b   1.000
_cell.length_c   1.000
_cell.angle_alpha   90.00
_cell.angle_beta   90.00
_cell.angle_gamma   90.00
#
_symmetry.space_group_name_H-M   'P 1'
#
loop_
_entity.id
_entity.type
_entity.pdbx_description
1 polymer ?
#
loop_
_entity_poly.entity_id
_entity_poly.type
_entity_poly.pdbx_seq_one_letter_code
_entity_poly.pdbx_strand_id
1 'polypeptide(L)'
;MSWSPRRSRVWMVAVALALASGALKWWVVEVALQRSPAGQGSREAAPSKAPAASASGHPASRAQALRSVAPTASAPTPTLSPRALRMQADWCGFGAAEASREDSAGPASPGEPSERARTDGEQVTALARQRVLQRWAEALRRRGDPRSLALAEWIVALDGEPRADLARSAMRLQALASASTDPMVTVLALGRPCEPGVCRNVETSQWSRLEPENVQAWLALTGAPGHAPEYLLERMATVGRYSRNYQQEVGELLLSVLQFEMPGLENQAESELLLSMSASWSLPAFAPLTATCRRPEADALTRSRCEAVAALLWSQGSTLERAIALSVAGSVVPKSAGQRRLWESRATEYEAVRFHSEGGLFRLLDGVVDKLAAGQPCDALPLTRQWARASVERSDWDRARAELQASGADLADLSRQWRNKEGRSALERPRRTGAAASSPG
;
A
#
# COMPACT_ATOMS: atom_id res chain seq x y z
N MET A 1 1.85 11.14 -36.91
CA MET A 1 2.09 9.70 -36.61
C MET A 1 0.80 9.12 -36.04
N SER A 2 0.04 8.39 -36.86
CA SER A 2 -1.22 7.75 -36.43
C SER A 2 -0.90 6.47 -35.67
N TRP A 3 -1.34 6.38 -34.43
CA TRP A 3 -1.22 5.17 -33.62
C TRP A 3 -2.34 4.19 -33.98
N SER A 4 -2.02 2.91 -34.15
CA SER A 4 -3.04 1.89 -34.42
C SER A 4 -3.92 1.67 -33.20
N PRO A 5 -5.24 1.44 -33.36
CA PRO A 5 -6.17 1.23 -32.24
C PRO A 5 -5.78 0.09 -31.30
N ARG A 6 -5.04 -0.93 -31.80
CA ARG A 6 -4.52 -2.04 -30.99
C ARG A 6 -3.38 -1.61 -30.06
N ARG A 7 -2.46 -0.75 -30.50
CA ARG A 7 -1.36 -0.23 -29.67
C ARG A 7 -1.86 0.71 -28.57
N SER A 8 -2.90 1.50 -28.84
CA SER A 8 -3.54 2.37 -27.84
C SER A 8 -4.22 1.58 -26.71
N ARG A 9 -4.80 0.41 -27.01
CA ARG A 9 -5.51 -0.44 -26.02
C ARG A 9 -4.57 -1.25 -25.14
N VAL A 10 -3.49 -1.80 -25.70
CA VAL A 10 -2.40 -2.40 -24.92
C VAL A 10 -1.78 -1.36 -23.99
N TRP A 11 -1.63 -0.12 -24.46
CA TRP A 11 -1.21 1.00 -23.61
C TRP A 11 -2.19 1.29 -22.49
N MET A 12 -3.50 1.22 -22.72
CA MET A 12 -4.50 1.42 -21.66
C MET A 12 -4.54 0.29 -20.62
N VAL A 13 -4.30 -0.96 -21.03
CA VAL A 13 -4.19 -2.11 -20.10
C VAL A 13 -2.87 -2.05 -19.34
N ALA A 14 -1.77 -1.69 -19.98
CA ALA A 14 -0.48 -1.43 -19.33
C ALA A 14 -0.57 -0.22 -18.38
N VAL A 15 -1.31 0.82 -18.75
CA VAL A 15 -1.63 1.96 -17.88
C VAL A 15 -2.57 1.54 -16.76
N ALA A 16 -3.56 0.66 -16.97
CA ALA A 16 -4.42 0.12 -15.92
C ALA A 16 -3.64 -0.77 -14.94
N LEU A 17 -2.71 -1.59 -15.43
CA LEU A 17 -1.77 -2.38 -14.62
C LEU A 17 -0.75 -1.47 -13.91
N ALA A 18 -0.28 -0.38 -14.53
CA ALA A 18 0.57 0.64 -13.91
C ALA A 18 -0.20 1.49 -12.87
N LEU A 19 -1.49 1.75 -13.11
CA LEU A 19 -2.43 2.40 -12.21
C LEU A 19 -2.72 1.50 -10.99
N ALA A 20 -2.91 0.20 -11.21
CA ALA A 20 -3.12 -0.81 -10.17
C ALA A 20 -1.84 -1.12 -9.37
N SER A 21 -0.65 -1.02 -9.98
CA SER A 21 0.66 -1.26 -9.34
C SER A 21 1.29 -0.03 -8.69
N GLY A 22 0.53 1.06 -8.53
CA GLY A 22 0.99 2.21 -7.76
C GLY A 22 2.06 3.07 -8.44
N ALA A 23 2.31 2.93 -9.75
CA ALA A 23 3.08 3.94 -10.49
C ALA A 23 2.38 5.32 -10.42
N LEU A 24 1.04 5.31 -10.34
CA LEU A 24 0.26 6.52 -10.08
C LEU A 24 0.12 6.90 -8.60
N LYS A 25 0.50 6.03 -7.64
CA LYS A 25 0.57 6.45 -6.23
C LYS A 25 1.58 7.58 -6.06
N TRP A 26 2.60 7.71 -6.92
CA TRP A 26 3.49 8.87 -6.90
C TRP A 26 2.84 10.14 -7.45
N TRP A 27 1.98 10.06 -8.46
CA TRP A 27 1.15 11.20 -8.89
C TRP A 27 0.13 11.57 -7.81
N VAL A 28 -0.43 10.59 -7.08
CA VAL A 28 -1.30 10.82 -5.92
C VAL A 28 -0.52 11.35 -4.71
N VAL A 29 0.72 10.96 -4.48
CA VAL A 29 1.61 11.57 -3.46
C VAL A 29 1.96 13.01 -3.86
N GLU A 30 2.17 13.29 -5.14
CA GLU A 30 2.42 14.65 -5.64
C GLU A 30 1.15 15.53 -5.56
N VAL A 31 -0.05 14.96 -5.78
CA VAL A 31 -1.36 15.63 -5.58
C VAL A 31 -1.74 15.75 -4.09
N ALA A 32 -1.39 14.77 -3.25
CA ALA A 32 -1.61 14.80 -1.80
C ALA A 32 -0.63 15.74 -1.08
N LEU A 33 0.57 15.96 -1.65
CA LEU A 33 1.49 17.02 -1.22
C LEU A 33 1.07 18.43 -1.67
N GLN A 34 0.02 18.56 -2.50
CA GLN A 34 -0.46 19.82 -3.06
C GLN A 34 -1.83 20.29 -2.52
N ARG A 35 -2.67 19.41 -1.96
CA ARG A 35 -3.99 19.80 -1.42
C ARG A 35 -3.96 20.01 0.09
N SER A 36 -3.99 21.28 0.51
CA SER A 36 -4.48 21.66 1.84
C SER A 36 -6.00 21.40 1.90
N PRO A 37 -6.54 20.76 2.96
CA PRO A 37 -7.98 20.72 3.15
C PRO A 37 -8.45 22.06 3.73
N ALA A 38 -9.10 22.88 2.89
CA ALA A 38 -10.03 23.89 3.38
C ALA A 38 -11.24 23.15 3.98
N GLY A 39 -11.60 23.55 5.20
CA GLY A 39 -12.51 22.82 6.07
C GLY A 39 -13.93 22.63 5.53
N GLN A 40 -14.54 21.54 5.96
CA GLN A 40 -15.99 21.44 6.13
C GLN A 40 -16.25 21.11 7.59
N GLY A 41 -16.74 22.12 8.32
CA GLY A 41 -17.19 21.98 9.70
C GLY A 41 -18.46 21.14 9.77
N SER A 42 -18.47 20.18 10.69
CA SER A 42 -19.71 19.54 11.14
C SER A 42 -19.94 19.93 12.60
N ARG A 43 -21.13 20.46 12.83
CA ARG A 43 -21.62 21.03 14.09
C ARG A 43 -21.64 20.00 15.22
N GLU A 44 -21.00 20.40 16.31
CA GLU A 44 -21.36 20.27 17.72
C GLU A 44 -22.62 19.45 18.09
N ALA A 45 -22.44 18.41 18.90
CA ALA A 45 -23.42 17.93 19.86
C ALA A 45 -22.73 17.66 21.20
N ALA A 46 -23.21 18.34 22.24
CA ALA A 46 -22.68 18.34 23.61
C ALA A 46 -22.85 16.98 24.34
N PRO A 47 -22.09 16.70 25.40
CA PRO A 47 -21.98 15.38 26.00
C PRO A 47 -23.13 15.10 26.98
N SER A 48 -23.72 13.90 26.88
CA SER A 48 -24.64 13.36 27.90
C SER A 48 -23.93 12.36 28.80
N LYS A 49 -24.20 12.49 30.10
CA LYS A 49 -23.58 11.82 31.24
C LYS A 49 -23.66 10.29 31.17
N ALA A 50 -22.54 9.64 31.43
CA ALA A 50 -22.50 8.22 31.78
C ALA A 50 -22.92 8.00 33.24
N PRO A 51 -23.59 6.90 33.59
CA PRO A 51 -23.48 6.30 34.90
C PRO A 51 -22.47 5.16 34.91
N ALA A 52 -21.71 5.10 35.99
CA ALA A 52 -20.79 4.04 36.34
C ALA A 52 -21.52 2.72 36.59
N ALA A 53 -20.93 1.61 36.13
CA ALA A 53 -21.22 0.29 36.67
C ALA A 53 -19.93 -0.54 36.74
N SER A 54 -19.69 -1.03 37.96
CA SER A 54 -18.48 -1.67 38.43
C SER A 54 -18.27 -3.09 37.89
N ALA A 55 -17.00 -3.48 37.94
CA ALA A 55 -16.40 -4.78 37.70
C ALA A 55 -17.19 -6.01 38.20
N SER A 56 -17.15 -7.09 37.40
CA SER A 56 -16.54 -8.38 37.79
C SER A 56 -16.83 -9.44 36.72
N GLY A 57 -15.79 -9.99 36.10
CA GLY A 57 -15.91 -11.08 35.14
C GLY A 57 -14.58 -11.80 34.98
N HIS A 58 -14.51 -13.03 35.49
CA HIS A 58 -13.31 -13.84 35.61
C HIS A 58 -12.54 -14.05 34.27
N PRO A 59 -11.19 -14.05 34.29
CA PRO A 59 -10.35 -14.16 33.09
C PRO A 59 -10.47 -15.52 32.37
N ALA A 60 -10.96 -16.57 33.04
CA ALA A 60 -11.12 -17.89 32.44
C ALA A 60 -12.25 -17.98 31.41
N SER A 61 -13.33 -17.18 31.53
CA SER A 61 -14.46 -17.22 30.58
C SER A 61 -14.16 -16.52 29.25
N ARG A 62 -13.20 -15.59 29.24
CA ARG A 62 -12.87 -14.78 28.05
C ARG A 62 -11.96 -15.51 27.06
N ALA A 63 -11.12 -16.41 27.56
CA ALA A 63 -10.28 -17.28 26.72
C ALA A 63 -11.08 -18.40 26.03
N GLN A 64 -12.24 -18.78 26.61
CA GLN A 64 -13.09 -19.84 26.07
C GLN A 64 -14.06 -19.33 24.99
N ALA A 65 -14.47 -18.05 25.07
CA ALA A 65 -15.29 -17.38 24.05
C ALA A 65 -14.58 -17.24 22.68
N LEU A 66 -13.26 -17.45 22.62
CA LEU A 66 -12.47 -17.45 21.38
C LEU A 66 -12.34 -18.84 20.74
N ARG A 67 -12.80 -19.92 21.40
CA ARG A 67 -12.59 -21.32 20.94
C ARG A 67 -13.82 -22.05 20.41
N SER A 68 -15.02 -21.48 20.51
CA SER A 68 -16.25 -22.16 20.09
C SER A 68 -17.08 -21.28 19.16
N VAL A 69 -16.78 -21.35 17.87
CA VAL A 69 -17.71 -20.93 16.81
C VAL A 69 -17.82 -22.08 15.82
N ALA A 70 -19.03 -22.63 15.73
CA ALA A 70 -19.38 -23.68 14.79
C ALA A 70 -19.10 -23.26 13.33
N PRO A 71 -18.79 -24.19 12.42
CA PRO A 71 -18.62 -23.87 11.00
C PRO A 71 -19.94 -23.34 10.45
N THR A 72 -19.98 -22.06 10.06
CA THR A 72 -21.13 -21.50 9.32
C THR A 72 -21.25 -22.20 7.97
N ALA A 73 -22.48 -22.56 7.62
CA ALA A 73 -22.85 -23.08 6.31
C ALA A 73 -22.22 -22.25 5.19
N SER A 74 -21.48 -22.92 4.31
CA SER A 74 -20.89 -22.33 3.11
C SER A 74 -21.97 -21.60 2.32
N ALA A 75 -21.69 -20.37 1.88
CA ALA A 75 -22.51 -19.71 0.86
C ALA A 75 -22.68 -20.67 -0.34
N PRO A 76 -23.84 -20.65 -1.02
CA PRO A 76 -24.04 -21.50 -2.19
C PRO A 76 -22.92 -21.21 -3.19
N THR A 77 -22.17 -22.25 -3.57
CA THR A 77 -21.14 -22.13 -4.60
C THR A 77 -21.82 -21.58 -5.85
N PRO A 78 -21.35 -20.46 -6.42
CA PRO A 78 -21.99 -19.91 -7.61
C PRO A 78 -21.98 -20.98 -8.71
N THR A 79 -23.16 -21.27 -9.25
CA THR A 79 -23.32 -22.24 -10.32
C THR A 79 -22.70 -21.65 -11.57
N LEU A 80 -21.49 -22.10 -11.91
CA LEU A 80 -20.79 -21.68 -13.12
C LEU A 80 -21.51 -22.18 -14.37
N SER A 81 -21.58 -21.32 -15.38
CA SER A 81 -22.05 -21.72 -16.71
C SER A 81 -21.12 -22.79 -17.30
N PRO A 82 -21.59 -23.62 -18.26
CA PRO A 82 -20.73 -24.56 -18.96
C PRO A 82 -19.52 -23.89 -19.63
N ARG A 83 -19.69 -22.65 -20.11
CA ARG A 83 -18.61 -21.85 -20.69
C ARG A 83 -17.60 -21.44 -19.62
N ALA A 84 -18.06 -20.92 -18.47
CA ALA A 84 -17.21 -20.57 -17.34
C ALA A 84 -16.41 -21.78 -16.80
N LEU A 85 -17.04 -22.96 -16.72
CA LEU A 85 -16.35 -24.20 -16.35
C LEU A 85 -15.22 -24.55 -17.33
N ARG A 86 -15.47 -24.39 -18.64
CA ARG A 86 -14.44 -24.58 -19.67
C ARG A 86 -13.31 -23.55 -19.57
N MET A 87 -13.64 -22.28 -19.32
CA MET A 87 -12.64 -21.22 -19.09
C MET A 87 -11.75 -21.54 -17.90
N GLN A 88 -12.33 -22.03 -16.80
CA GLN A 88 -11.58 -22.43 -15.61
C GLN A 88 -10.68 -23.65 -15.87
N ALA A 89 -11.17 -24.66 -16.57
CA ALA A 89 -10.42 -25.90 -16.83
C ALA A 89 -9.26 -25.71 -17.82
N ASP A 90 -9.42 -24.82 -18.80
CA ASP A 90 -8.40 -24.52 -19.82
C ASP A 90 -8.15 -23.02 -19.90
N TRP A 91 -7.57 -22.46 -18.83
CA TRP A 91 -7.30 -21.02 -18.77
C TRP A 91 -6.37 -20.56 -19.90
N CYS A 92 -5.31 -21.32 -20.17
CA CYS A 92 -4.29 -20.91 -21.12
C CYS A 92 -4.61 -21.21 -22.59
N GLY A 93 -5.40 -22.25 -22.88
CA GLY A 93 -5.85 -22.55 -24.24
C GLY A 93 -7.13 -21.81 -24.63
N PHE A 94 -7.98 -21.45 -23.67
CA PHE A 94 -9.31 -20.89 -23.94
C PHE A 94 -9.69 -19.73 -23.02
N GLY A 95 -9.60 -19.90 -21.70
CA GLY A 95 -10.18 -19.00 -20.70
C GLY A 95 -9.68 -17.56 -20.77
N ALA A 96 -8.37 -17.35 -20.83
CA ALA A 96 -7.78 -16.01 -20.85
C ALA A 96 -8.16 -15.21 -22.11
N ALA A 97 -8.20 -15.89 -23.26
CA ALA A 97 -8.59 -15.26 -24.53
C ALA A 97 -10.07 -14.89 -24.53
N GLU A 98 -10.94 -15.76 -23.99
CA GLU A 98 -12.37 -15.49 -23.87
C GLU A 98 -12.68 -14.38 -22.86
N ALA A 99 -12.01 -14.36 -21.71
CA ALA A 99 -12.14 -13.28 -20.74
C ALA A 99 -11.73 -11.93 -21.37
N SER A 100 -10.61 -11.90 -22.11
CA SER A 100 -10.17 -10.69 -22.83
C SER A 100 -11.16 -10.23 -23.92
N ARG A 101 -11.84 -11.18 -24.58
CA ARG A 101 -12.91 -10.87 -25.55
C ARG A 101 -14.12 -10.26 -24.86
N GLU A 102 -14.52 -10.78 -23.70
CA GLU A 102 -15.63 -10.24 -22.89
C GLU A 102 -15.33 -8.81 -22.42
N ASP A 103 -14.14 -8.57 -21.89
CA ASP A 103 -13.69 -7.23 -21.48
C ASP A 103 -13.68 -6.25 -22.67
N SER A 104 -13.26 -6.73 -23.85
CA SER A 104 -13.20 -5.93 -25.08
C SER A 104 -14.57 -5.62 -25.68
N ALA A 105 -15.56 -6.49 -25.47
CA ALA A 105 -16.93 -6.29 -25.94
C ALA A 105 -17.64 -5.16 -25.17
N GLY A 106 -17.16 -4.82 -23.96
CA GLY A 106 -17.73 -3.78 -23.12
C GLY A 106 -19.12 -4.14 -22.58
N PRO A 107 -19.76 -3.23 -21.81
CA PRO A 107 -21.13 -3.44 -21.34
C PRO A 107 -22.09 -3.56 -22.50
N ALA A 108 -22.90 -4.61 -22.53
CA ALA A 108 -24.05 -4.70 -23.42
C ALA A 108 -25.11 -3.62 -23.13
N SER A 109 -25.05 -2.94 -21.98
CA SER A 109 -25.98 -1.86 -21.62
C SER A 109 -25.32 -0.79 -20.73
N PRO A 110 -25.59 0.51 -20.96
CA PRO A 110 -25.19 1.59 -20.05
C PRO A 110 -26.14 1.60 -18.83
N GLY A 111 -26.01 0.61 -17.96
CA GLY A 111 -26.67 0.57 -16.64
C GLY A 111 -25.73 1.08 -15.55
N GLU A 112 -26.28 1.40 -14.37
CA GLU A 112 -25.46 1.71 -13.20
C GLU A 112 -24.48 0.54 -12.90
N PRO A 113 -23.22 0.81 -12.47
CA PRO A 113 -22.22 -0.23 -12.22
C PRO A 113 -22.68 -1.34 -11.26
N SER A 114 -23.65 -1.06 -10.39
CA SER A 114 -24.23 -2.00 -9.42
C SER A 114 -25.21 -3.03 -10.01
N GLU A 115 -25.72 -2.82 -11.23
CA GLU A 115 -26.75 -3.69 -11.84
C GLU A 115 -26.19 -4.61 -12.94
N ARG A 116 -24.89 -4.51 -13.24
CA ARG A 116 -24.29 -5.27 -14.32
C ARG A 116 -23.98 -6.70 -13.86
N ALA A 117 -24.59 -7.68 -14.53
CA ALA A 117 -24.26 -9.08 -14.35
C ALA A 117 -22.78 -9.31 -14.68
N ARG A 118 -22.05 -9.98 -13.78
CA ARG A 118 -20.64 -10.34 -14.01
C ARG A 118 -20.52 -11.27 -15.20
N THR A 119 -19.54 -11.04 -16.05
CA THR A 119 -19.24 -11.94 -17.18
C THR A 119 -18.73 -13.29 -16.68
N ASP A 120 -18.73 -14.31 -17.54
CA ASP A 120 -18.18 -15.64 -17.19
C ASP A 120 -16.70 -15.50 -16.77
N GLY A 121 -15.92 -14.68 -17.48
CA GLY A 121 -14.52 -14.40 -17.17
C GLY A 121 -14.31 -13.70 -15.83
N GLU A 122 -15.14 -12.70 -15.50
CA GLU A 122 -15.10 -12.02 -14.20
C GLU A 122 -15.43 -12.98 -13.06
N GLN A 123 -16.42 -13.86 -13.23
CA GLN A 123 -16.79 -14.86 -12.23
C GLN A 123 -15.68 -15.89 -11.99
N VAL A 124 -15.07 -16.40 -13.06
CA VAL A 124 -13.98 -17.39 -12.98
C VAL A 124 -12.75 -16.80 -12.30
N THR A 125 -12.36 -15.58 -12.64
CA THR A 125 -11.23 -14.87 -12.03
C THR A 125 -11.49 -14.55 -10.55
N ALA A 126 -12.69 -14.08 -10.20
CA ALA A 126 -13.07 -13.81 -8.82
C ALA A 126 -13.03 -15.09 -7.96
N LEU A 127 -13.53 -16.22 -8.47
CA LEU A 127 -13.46 -17.50 -7.74
C LEU A 127 -12.03 -17.98 -7.54
N ALA A 128 -11.16 -17.79 -8.52
CA ALA A 128 -9.74 -18.13 -8.39
C ALA A 128 -9.06 -17.29 -7.32
N ARG A 129 -9.31 -15.97 -7.31
CA ARG A 129 -8.80 -15.05 -6.28
C ARG A 129 -9.29 -15.42 -4.88
N GLN A 130 -10.59 -15.72 -4.73
CA GLN A 130 -11.15 -16.20 -3.47
C GLN A 130 -10.46 -17.50 -3.00
N ARG A 131 -10.26 -18.49 -3.88
CA ARG A 131 -9.57 -19.74 -3.52
C ARG A 131 -8.14 -19.49 -3.06
N VAL A 132 -7.40 -18.62 -3.76
CA VAL A 132 -6.03 -18.24 -3.38
C VAL A 132 -6.01 -17.59 -1.99
N LEU A 133 -6.88 -16.60 -1.75
CA LEU A 133 -7.00 -15.92 -0.45
C LEU A 133 -7.36 -16.88 0.68
N GLN A 134 -8.31 -17.79 0.47
CA GLN A 134 -8.69 -18.80 1.45
C GLN A 134 -7.49 -19.68 1.82
N ARG A 135 -6.74 -20.16 0.82
CA ARG A 135 -5.54 -20.97 1.07
C ARG A 135 -4.47 -20.20 1.84
N TRP A 136 -4.20 -18.95 1.49
CA TRP A 136 -3.25 -18.12 2.22
C TRP A 136 -3.69 -17.87 3.66
N ALA A 137 -4.97 -17.53 3.86
CA ALA A 137 -5.53 -17.29 5.19
C ALA A 137 -5.48 -18.56 6.05
N GLU A 138 -5.78 -19.73 5.48
CA GLU A 138 -5.62 -21.01 6.18
C GLU A 138 -4.16 -21.32 6.52
N ALA A 139 -3.23 -21.10 5.59
CA ALA A 139 -1.80 -21.33 5.84
C ALA A 139 -1.28 -20.43 6.96
N LEU A 140 -1.70 -19.16 6.99
CA LEU A 140 -1.38 -18.22 8.07
C LEU A 140 -2.04 -18.63 9.40
N ARG A 141 -3.31 -19.03 9.38
CA ARG A 141 -4.01 -19.50 10.59
C ARG A 141 -3.38 -20.76 11.18
N ARG A 142 -2.87 -21.68 10.35
CA ARG A 142 -2.16 -22.89 10.79
C ARG A 142 -0.89 -22.60 11.58
N ARG A 143 -0.26 -21.44 11.39
CA ARG A 143 0.93 -21.04 12.17
C ARG A 143 0.59 -20.70 13.62
N GLY A 144 -0.58 -20.13 13.86
CA GLY A 144 -1.11 -19.86 15.19
C GLY A 144 -0.47 -18.69 15.95
N ASP A 145 0.56 -18.03 15.41
CA ASP A 145 1.14 -16.84 16.02
C ASP A 145 0.26 -15.59 15.78
N PRO A 146 0.30 -14.57 16.68
CA PRO A 146 -0.58 -13.41 16.58
C PRO A 146 -0.45 -12.61 15.28
N ARG A 147 0.76 -12.52 14.69
CA ARG A 147 1.00 -11.76 13.46
C ARG A 147 0.39 -12.46 12.26
N SER A 148 0.61 -13.77 12.15
CA SER A 148 0.00 -14.58 11.08
C SER A 148 -1.53 -14.59 11.18
N LEU A 149 -2.09 -14.72 12.39
CA LEU A 149 -3.54 -14.65 12.59
C LEU A 149 -4.11 -13.29 12.19
N ALA A 150 -3.47 -12.19 12.60
CA ALA A 150 -3.89 -10.84 12.22
C ALA A 150 -3.80 -10.62 10.70
N LEU A 151 -2.72 -11.08 10.06
CA LEU A 151 -2.57 -10.98 8.60
C LEU A 151 -3.62 -11.82 7.88
N ALA A 152 -3.98 -13.00 8.38
CA ALA A 152 -5.04 -13.83 7.80
C ALA A 152 -6.39 -13.08 7.78
N GLU A 153 -6.77 -12.42 8.88
CA GLU A 153 -7.99 -11.62 8.93
C GLU A 153 -7.90 -10.35 8.06
N TRP A 154 -6.70 -9.79 7.88
CA TRP A 154 -6.47 -8.61 7.03
C TRP A 154 -6.58 -8.93 5.53
N ILE A 155 -6.07 -10.07 5.06
CA ILE A 155 -6.06 -10.43 3.63
C ILE A 155 -7.42 -10.90 3.11
N VAL A 156 -8.27 -11.49 3.95
CA VAL A 156 -9.64 -11.90 3.55
C VAL A 156 -10.46 -10.69 3.07
N ALA A 157 -10.09 -9.48 3.50
CA ALA A 157 -10.74 -8.25 3.09
C ALA A 157 -10.28 -7.65 1.74
N LEU A 158 -9.52 -8.40 0.93
CA LEU A 158 -8.94 -7.89 -0.32
C LEU A 158 -9.80 -8.12 -1.57
N ASP A 159 -10.73 -9.08 -1.59
CA ASP A 159 -11.45 -9.45 -2.82
C ASP A 159 -12.95 -9.21 -2.80
N GLY A 160 -13.40 -8.14 -2.14
CA GLY A 160 -14.82 -7.77 -2.18
C GLY A 160 -15.75 -8.88 -1.69
N GLU A 161 -15.26 -9.70 -0.75
CA GLU A 161 -16.04 -10.72 -0.03
C GLU A 161 -17.40 -10.15 0.42
N PRO A 162 -18.43 -10.99 0.62
CA PRO A 162 -19.71 -10.53 1.13
C PRO A 162 -19.51 -9.60 2.32
N ARG A 163 -20.23 -8.48 2.38
CA ARG A 163 -20.06 -7.45 3.43
C ARG A 163 -20.04 -8.05 4.85
N ALA A 164 -20.78 -9.14 5.07
CA ALA A 164 -20.80 -9.86 6.34
C ALA A 164 -19.44 -10.49 6.70
N ASP A 165 -18.71 -11.06 5.74
CA ASP A 165 -17.40 -11.67 5.95
C ASP A 165 -16.31 -10.64 6.18
N LEU A 166 -16.41 -9.50 5.48
CA LEU A 166 -15.56 -8.33 5.74
C LEU A 166 -15.77 -7.80 7.16
N ALA A 167 -17.02 -7.63 7.58
CA ALA A 167 -17.36 -7.18 8.93
C ALA A 167 -16.83 -8.15 10.00
N ARG A 168 -17.01 -9.47 9.81
CA ARG A 168 -16.51 -10.49 10.74
C ARG A 168 -14.98 -10.48 10.85
N SER A 169 -14.28 -10.37 9.72
CA SER A 169 -12.82 -10.34 9.69
C SER A 169 -12.28 -9.07 10.36
N ALA A 170 -12.89 -7.91 10.08
CA ALA A 170 -12.57 -6.66 10.76
C ALA A 170 -12.81 -6.75 12.27
N MET A 171 -13.95 -7.28 12.71
CA MET A 171 -14.25 -7.50 14.14
C MET A 171 -13.18 -8.36 14.83
N ARG A 172 -12.78 -9.47 14.21
CA ARG A 172 -11.74 -10.36 14.75
C ARG A 172 -10.38 -9.67 14.82
N LEU A 173 -10.02 -8.92 13.79
CA LEU A 173 -8.77 -8.18 13.73
C LEU A 173 -8.72 -7.09 14.82
N GLN A 174 -9.81 -6.33 15.03
CA GLN A 174 -9.90 -5.34 16.11
C GLN A 174 -9.84 -6.00 17.50
N ALA A 175 -10.46 -7.17 17.68
CA ALA A 175 -10.39 -7.93 18.93
C ALA A 175 -8.97 -8.46 19.21
N LEU A 176 -8.28 -8.99 18.19
CA LEU A 176 -6.88 -9.40 18.28
C LEU A 176 -5.98 -8.22 18.67
N ALA A 177 -6.12 -7.08 18.00
CA ALA A 177 -5.34 -5.88 18.31
C ALA A 177 -5.61 -5.32 19.70
N SER A 178 -6.86 -5.37 20.18
CA SER A 178 -7.21 -4.92 21.53
C SER A 178 -6.60 -5.80 22.63
N ALA A 179 -6.33 -7.08 22.34
CA ALA A 179 -5.76 -8.03 23.28
C ALA A 179 -4.25 -8.24 23.13
N SER A 180 -3.65 -7.70 22.06
CA SER A 180 -2.24 -7.90 21.72
C SER A 180 -1.38 -6.72 22.17
N THR A 181 -0.17 -7.02 22.63
CA THR A 181 0.90 -6.03 22.82
C THR A 181 1.81 -5.95 21.61
N ASP A 182 1.55 -6.75 20.57
CA ASP A 182 2.33 -6.70 19.32
C ASP A 182 1.89 -5.50 18.46
N PRO A 183 2.79 -4.55 18.16
CA PRO A 183 2.47 -3.36 17.40
C PRO A 183 2.05 -3.66 15.95
N MET A 184 2.58 -4.72 15.33
CA MET A 184 2.20 -5.09 13.96
C MET A 184 0.72 -5.45 13.87
N VAL A 185 0.20 -6.15 14.88
CA VAL A 185 -1.24 -6.49 14.97
C VAL A 185 -2.08 -5.22 15.06
N THR A 186 -1.61 -4.22 15.82
CA THR A 186 -2.27 -2.91 15.92
C THR A 186 -2.26 -2.18 14.57
N VAL A 187 -1.13 -2.17 13.86
CA VAL A 187 -1.01 -1.53 12.54
C VAL A 187 -1.97 -2.14 11.51
N LEU A 188 -2.05 -3.47 11.46
CA LEU A 188 -2.99 -4.17 10.58
C LEU A 188 -4.44 -3.80 10.89
N ALA A 189 -4.80 -3.72 12.17
CA ALA A 189 -6.15 -3.30 12.59
C ALA A 189 -6.44 -1.83 12.24
N LEU A 190 -5.48 -0.91 12.37
CA LEU A 190 -5.66 0.48 11.95
C LEU A 190 -5.87 0.62 10.44
N GLY A 191 -5.27 -0.27 9.63
CA GLY A 191 -5.52 -0.34 8.19
C GLY A 191 -6.88 -0.95 7.81
N ARG A 192 -7.62 -1.52 8.76
CA ARG A 192 -8.93 -2.16 8.54
C ARG A 192 -9.91 -1.80 9.67
N PRO A 193 -10.33 -0.53 9.75
CA PRO A 193 -11.34 -0.12 10.72
C PRO A 193 -12.67 -0.81 10.42
N CYS A 194 -13.41 -1.14 11.47
CA CYS A 194 -14.82 -1.49 11.38
C CYS A 194 -15.64 -0.26 10.98
N GLU A 195 -16.70 -0.51 10.23
CA GLU A 195 -17.77 0.46 10.00
C GLU A 195 -18.40 0.91 11.34
N PRO A 196 -18.93 2.15 11.40
CA PRO A 196 -19.59 2.66 12.59
C PRO A 196 -20.68 1.71 13.10
N GLY A 197 -20.63 1.37 14.39
CA GLY A 197 -21.61 0.49 15.04
C GLY A 197 -21.39 -1.01 14.87
N VAL A 198 -20.46 -1.46 14.03
CA VAL A 198 -20.16 -2.90 13.84
C VAL A 198 -19.26 -3.44 14.96
N CYS A 199 -18.22 -2.70 15.31
CA CYS A 199 -17.27 -3.10 16.33
C CYS A 199 -16.54 -1.90 16.94
N ARG A 200 -15.86 -2.11 18.06
CA ARG A 200 -14.98 -1.09 18.65
C ARG A 200 -13.62 -1.14 17.96
N ASN A 201 -13.27 -0.07 17.27
CA ASN A 201 -11.94 0.12 16.69
C ASN A 201 -10.90 0.37 17.79
N VAL A 202 -9.69 -0.16 17.62
CA VAL A 202 -8.53 0.24 18.43
C VAL A 202 -8.23 1.72 18.20
N GLU A 203 -7.81 2.41 19.26
CA GLU A 203 -7.42 3.81 19.15
C GLU A 203 -6.14 3.95 18.35
N THR A 204 -6.06 4.93 17.44
CA THR A 204 -4.84 5.23 16.68
C THR A 204 -3.63 5.48 17.59
N SER A 205 -3.86 6.04 18.79
CA SER A 205 -2.81 6.30 19.79
C SER A 205 -2.27 5.04 20.45
N GLN A 206 -2.95 3.88 20.33
CA GLN A 206 -2.46 2.61 20.85
C GLN A 206 -1.09 2.28 20.26
N TRP A 207 -0.87 2.52 18.96
CA TRP A 207 0.43 2.25 18.35
C TRP A 207 1.54 3.10 18.98
N SER A 208 1.31 4.40 19.16
CA SER A 208 2.29 5.29 19.82
C SER A 208 2.54 4.96 21.30
N ARG A 209 1.59 4.29 21.97
CA ARG A 209 1.77 3.80 23.34
C ARG A 209 2.60 2.51 23.39
N LEU A 210 2.41 1.61 22.43
CA LEU A 210 3.19 0.37 22.31
C LEU A 210 4.62 0.64 21.83
N GLU A 211 4.79 1.59 20.90
CA GLU A 211 6.07 1.95 20.31
C GLU A 211 6.29 3.48 20.31
N PRO A 212 6.53 4.10 21.47
CA PRO A 212 6.76 5.54 21.55
C PRO A 212 8.04 5.97 20.81
N GLU A 213 8.99 5.06 20.60
CA GLU A 213 10.23 5.31 19.86
C GLU A 213 10.08 5.20 18.33
N ASN A 214 8.94 4.70 17.84
CA ASN A 214 8.67 4.55 16.42
C ASN A 214 8.02 5.81 15.84
N VAL A 215 8.70 6.48 14.92
CA VAL A 215 8.18 7.69 14.24
C VAL A 215 6.87 7.40 13.50
N GLN A 216 6.72 6.22 12.90
CA GLN A 216 5.51 5.85 12.15
C GLN A 216 4.27 5.81 13.05
N ALA A 217 4.44 5.41 14.31
CA ALA A 217 3.36 5.36 15.29
C ALA A 217 2.79 6.76 15.61
N TRP A 218 3.66 7.77 15.66
CA TRP A 218 3.24 9.17 15.81
C TRP A 218 2.70 9.75 14.50
N LEU A 219 3.26 9.38 13.35
CA LEU A 219 2.74 9.81 12.05
C LEU A 219 1.31 9.35 11.80
N ALA A 220 0.95 8.16 12.26
CA ALA A 220 -0.42 7.66 12.19
C ALA A 220 -1.43 8.60 12.89
N LEU A 221 -1.01 9.35 13.91
CA LEU A 221 -1.85 10.32 14.63
C LEU A 221 -2.05 11.64 13.90
N THR A 222 -1.27 11.95 12.86
CA THR A 222 -1.38 13.24 12.16
C THR A 222 -2.69 13.42 11.39
N GLY A 223 -3.38 12.32 11.07
CA GLY A 223 -4.72 12.34 10.49
C GLY A 223 -5.84 12.17 11.53
N ALA A 224 -5.51 11.96 12.80
CA ALA A 224 -6.49 11.73 13.87
C ALA A 224 -6.90 13.08 14.52
N PRO A 225 -8.19 13.25 14.87
CA PRO A 225 -8.64 14.45 15.55
C PRO A 225 -8.03 14.58 16.96
N GLY A 226 -7.85 15.81 17.43
CA GLY A 226 -7.44 16.08 18.81
C GLY A 226 -5.93 16.13 19.07
N HIS A 227 -5.09 16.07 18.03
CA HIS A 227 -3.64 16.18 18.18
C HIS A 227 -3.08 17.41 17.44
N ALA A 228 -2.37 18.28 18.17
CA ALA A 228 -1.68 19.42 17.59
C ALA A 228 -0.47 18.93 16.75
N PRO A 229 -0.28 19.39 15.49
CA PRO A 229 0.86 19.01 14.67
C PRO A 229 2.21 19.28 15.33
N GLU A 230 2.32 20.38 16.08
CA GLU A 230 3.52 20.79 16.78
C GLU A 230 3.88 19.82 17.92
N TYR A 231 2.87 19.32 18.64
CA TYR A 231 3.05 18.29 19.67
C TYR A 231 3.53 16.98 19.03
N LEU A 232 2.91 16.53 17.94
CA LEU A 232 3.32 15.30 17.26
C LEU A 232 4.75 15.41 16.72
N LEU A 233 5.11 16.55 16.12
CA LEU A 233 6.47 16.81 15.64
C LEU A 233 7.50 16.77 16.77
N GLU A 234 7.18 17.38 17.91
CA GLU A 234 8.03 17.32 19.10
C GLU A 234 8.25 15.88 19.57
N ARG A 235 7.18 15.09 19.70
CA ARG A 235 7.28 13.69 20.13
C ARG A 235 8.12 12.86 19.17
N MET A 236 7.90 13.00 17.87
CA MET A 236 8.70 12.31 16.85
C MET A 236 10.19 12.69 16.94
N ALA A 237 10.50 13.97 17.13
CA ALA A 237 11.89 14.44 17.16
C ALA A 237 12.63 14.09 18.47
N THR A 238 11.93 14.04 19.60
CA THR A 238 12.54 13.87 20.93
C THR A 238 12.55 12.43 21.41
N VAL A 239 11.45 11.70 21.19
CA VAL A 239 11.25 10.32 21.64
C VAL A 239 11.63 9.32 20.55
N GLY A 240 11.49 9.70 19.28
CA GLY A 240 11.80 8.84 18.14
C GLY A 240 13.24 8.31 18.17
N ARG A 241 13.38 7.02 17.83
CA ARG A 241 14.65 6.31 17.64
C ARG A 241 14.71 5.55 16.33
N TYR A 242 13.56 5.17 15.79
CA TYR A 242 13.44 4.44 14.54
C TYR A 242 12.17 4.80 13.74
N SER A 243 12.10 4.32 12.50
CA SER A 243 10.91 4.42 11.63
C SER A 243 10.62 3.05 11.04
N ARG A 244 9.57 2.39 11.56
CA ARG A 244 9.16 1.05 11.14
C ARG A 244 7.67 1.03 10.83
N ASN A 245 7.30 0.77 9.58
CA ASN A 245 5.91 0.78 9.12
C ASN A 245 5.28 -0.62 9.01
N TYR A 246 6.02 -1.69 9.31
CA TYR A 246 5.59 -3.10 9.24
C TYR A 246 5.25 -3.65 7.83
N GLN A 247 5.46 -2.88 6.77
CA GLN A 247 5.17 -3.31 5.40
C GLN A 247 6.08 -4.46 4.97
N GLN A 248 7.36 -4.40 5.33
CA GLN A 248 8.34 -5.43 4.98
C GLN A 248 8.01 -6.76 5.66
N GLU A 249 7.69 -6.72 6.94
CA GLU A 249 7.34 -7.89 7.76
C GLU A 249 6.06 -8.56 7.27
N VAL A 250 5.08 -7.75 6.85
CA VAL A 250 3.87 -8.25 6.18
C VAL A 250 4.22 -8.90 4.84
N GLY A 251 5.09 -8.26 4.05
CA GLY A 251 5.60 -8.81 2.80
C GLY A 251 6.28 -10.16 3.00
N GLU A 252 7.20 -10.28 3.96
CA GLU A 252 7.91 -11.52 4.29
C GLU A 252 6.96 -12.62 4.78
N LEU A 253 6.03 -12.29 5.68
CA LEU A 253 5.02 -13.25 6.14
C LEU A 253 4.14 -13.74 4.99
N LEU A 254 3.75 -12.86 4.06
CA LEU A 254 2.99 -13.24 2.89
C LEU A 254 3.81 -14.11 1.94
N LEU A 255 5.03 -13.69 1.58
CA LEU A 255 5.93 -14.43 0.69
C LEU A 255 6.16 -15.87 1.20
N SER A 256 6.16 -16.05 2.52
CA SER A 256 6.33 -17.36 3.16
C SER A 256 5.10 -18.29 3.08
N VAL A 257 3.95 -17.84 2.58
CA VAL A 257 2.76 -18.67 2.33
C VAL A 257 2.39 -18.79 0.84
N LEU A 258 3.17 -18.17 -0.04
CA LEU A 258 2.98 -18.25 -1.49
C LEU A 258 3.35 -19.62 -2.05
N GLN A 259 2.68 -20.04 -3.13
CA GLN A 259 2.92 -21.32 -3.79
C GLN A 259 3.43 -21.11 -5.21
N PHE A 260 4.77 -21.17 -5.37
CA PHE A 260 5.47 -20.77 -6.58
C PHE A 260 5.27 -21.63 -7.84
N GLU A 261 4.48 -22.70 -7.74
CA GLU A 261 4.42 -23.74 -8.78
C GLU A 261 3.03 -23.91 -9.44
N MET A 262 2.00 -23.16 -9.00
CA MET A 262 0.66 -23.27 -9.60
C MET A 262 0.65 -22.71 -11.03
N PRO A 263 0.23 -23.46 -12.07
CA PRO A 263 0.08 -22.94 -13.43
C PRO A 263 -1.30 -22.30 -13.67
N GLY A 264 -1.42 -21.54 -14.77
CA GLY A 264 -2.72 -21.08 -15.29
C GLY A 264 -3.43 -20.03 -14.42
N LEU A 265 -4.75 -20.19 -14.29
CA LEU A 265 -5.65 -19.21 -13.66
C LEU A 265 -5.26 -18.88 -12.21
N GLU A 266 -4.82 -19.86 -11.43
CA GLU A 266 -4.46 -19.61 -10.03
C GLU A 266 -3.16 -18.82 -9.89
N ASN A 267 -2.21 -18.99 -10.82
CA ASN A 267 -1.00 -18.16 -10.88
C ASN A 267 -1.33 -16.69 -11.15
N GLN A 268 -2.26 -16.47 -12.08
CA GLN A 268 -2.75 -15.14 -12.41
C GLN A 268 -3.41 -14.51 -11.19
N ALA A 269 -4.34 -15.22 -10.56
CA ALA A 269 -5.03 -14.76 -9.37
C ALA A 269 -4.06 -14.41 -8.21
N GLU A 270 -3.07 -15.26 -7.96
CA GLU A 270 -2.01 -14.99 -6.96
C GLU A 270 -1.21 -13.73 -7.29
N SER A 271 -0.80 -13.56 -8.55
CA SER A 271 -0.04 -12.37 -8.98
C SER A 271 -0.86 -11.08 -8.84
N GLU A 272 -2.14 -11.10 -9.24
CA GLU A 272 -3.06 -9.97 -9.10
C GLU A 272 -3.31 -9.60 -7.63
N LEU A 273 -3.47 -10.61 -6.76
CA LEU A 273 -3.65 -10.40 -5.32
C LEU A 273 -2.41 -9.78 -4.68
N LEU A 274 -1.20 -10.23 -5.05
CA LEU A 274 0.05 -9.65 -4.55
C LEU A 274 0.18 -8.15 -4.89
N LEU A 275 -0.17 -7.80 -6.13
CA LEU A 275 -0.17 -6.40 -6.57
C LEU A 275 -1.23 -5.59 -5.80
N SER A 276 -2.44 -6.14 -5.66
CA SER A 276 -3.54 -5.51 -4.93
C SER A 276 -3.19 -5.29 -3.45
N MET A 277 -2.44 -6.21 -2.84
CA MET A 277 -1.96 -6.06 -1.46
C MET A 277 -1.04 -4.86 -1.30
N SER A 278 -0.05 -4.72 -2.19
CA SER A 278 0.85 -3.55 -2.19
C SER A 278 0.08 -2.23 -2.36
N ALA A 279 -1.03 -2.26 -3.11
CA ALA A 279 -1.92 -1.13 -3.29
C ALA A 279 -2.78 -0.83 -2.04
N SER A 280 -3.22 -1.86 -1.31
CA SER A 280 -4.07 -1.73 -0.13
C SER A 280 -3.34 -1.33 1.16
N TRP A 281 -2.00 -1.39 1.19
CA TRP A 281 -1.22 -0.96 2.35
C TRP A 281 -1.46 0.54 2.61
N SER A 282 -2.09 0.84 3.76
CA SER A 282 -2.33 2.20 4.21
C SER A 282 -1.03 2.79 4.76
N LEU A 283 -0.46 3.72 4.02
CA LEU A 283 0.70 4.49 4.47
C LEU A 283 0.23 5.60 5.40
N PRO A 284 0.96 5.90 6.50
CA PRO A 284 0.69 7.09 7.29
C PRO A 284 0.69 8.34 6.41
N ALA A 285 -0.19 9.29 6.72
CA ALA A 285 -0.26 10.53 5.98
C ALA A 285 0.99 11.37 6.25
N PHE A 286 1.90 11.45 5.28
CA PHE A 286 3.08 12.33 5.38
C PHE A 286 2.76 13.79 5.04
N ALA A 287 1.60 14.07 4.43
CA ALA A 287 1.21 15.42 4.03
C ALA A 287 1.22 16.42 5.21
N PRO A 288 0.66 16.12 6.40
CA PRO A 288 0.74 17.03 7.55
C PRO A 288 2.17 17.31 8.03
N LEU A 289 3.04 16.29 8.08
CA LEU A 289 4.46 16.46 8.41
C LEU A 289 5.13 17.39 7.40
N THR A 290 4.99 17.10 6.12
CA THR A 290 5.62 17.91 5.06
C THR A 290 5.08 19.33 5.03
N ALA A 291 3.79 19.54 5.27
CA ALA A 291 3.19 20.86 5.37
C ALA A 291 3.77 21.66 6.54
N THR A 292 3.89 21.04 7.72
CA THR A 292 4.49 21.66 8.91
C THR A 292 5.94 22.04 8.65
N CYS A 293 6.73 21.15 8.09
CA CYS A 293 8.15 21.37 7.80
C CYS A 293 8.42 22.30 6.60
N ARG A 294 7.39 22.64 5.81
CA ARG A 294 7.51 23.55 4.67
C ARG A 294 7.08 24.98 5.00
N ARG A 295 6.54 25.25 6.20
CA ARG A 295 6.12 26.59 6.59
C ARG A 295 7.30 27.56 6.50
N PRO A 296 7.21 28.66 5.72
CA PRO A 296 8.32 29.61 5.58
C PRO A 296 8.68 30.28 6.91
N GLU A 297 7.68 30.45 7.78
CA GLU A 297 7.80 31.07 9.11
C GLU A 297 8.20 30.08 10.22
N ALA A 298 8.53 28.82 9.89
CA ALA A 298 9.00 27.87 10.88
C ALA A 298 10.28 28.40 11.55
N ASP A 299 10.27 28.44 12.89
CA ASP A 299 11.39 28.86 13.72
C ASP A 299 12.55 27.84 13.68
N ALA A 300 13.68 28.20 14.29
CA ALA A 300 14.87 27.35 14.30
C ALA A 300 14.61 25.99 14.99
N LEU A 301 13.81 25.98 16.06
CA LEU A 301 13.47 24.76 16.79
C LEU A 301 12.63 23.80 15.93
N THR A 302 11.60 24.30 15.25
CA THR A 302 10.76 23.53 14.34
C THR A 302 11.58 22.96 13.19
N ARG A 303 12.47 23.75 12.59
CA ARG A 303 13.37 23.28 11.52
C ARG A 303 14.29 22.16 12.01
N SER A 304 14.88 22.32 13.19
CA SER A 304 15.72 21.29 13.82
C SER A 304 14.94 20.00 14.09
N ARG A 305 13.71 20.09 14.61
CA ARG A 305 12.84 18.93 14.83
C ARG A 305 12.48 18.24 13.51
N CYS A 306 12.15 18.99 12.47
CA CYS A 306 11.89 18.46 11.14
C CYS A 306 13.10 17.72 10.55
N GLU A 307 14.31 18.26 10.71
CA GLU A 307 15.53 17.58 10.28
C GLU A 307 15.78 16.29 11.07
N ALA A 308 15.55 16.30 12.38
CA ALA A 308 15.68 15.11 13.23
C ALA A 308 14.72 13.99 12.78
N VAL A 309 13.45 14.33 12.52
CA VAL A 309 12.47 13.37 11.98
C VAL A 309 12.87 12.88 10.59
N ALA A 310 13.35 13.77 9.71
CA ALA A 310 13.87 13.35 8.40
C ALA A 310 15.05 12.37 8.55
N ALA A 311 15.96 12.60 9.50
CA ALA A 311 17.08 11.69 9.75
C ALA A 311 16.61 10.30 10.21
N LEU A 312 15.57 10.22 11.05
CA LEU A 312 14.96 8.96 11.47
C LEU A 312 14.30 8.22 10.29
N LEU A 313 13.49 8.91 9.49
CA LEU A 313 12.89 8.38 8.25
C LEU A 313 13.94 7.94 7.21
N TRP A 314 15.11 8.58 7.21
CA TRP A 314 16.23 8.17 6.36
C TRP A 314 16.93 6.93 6.89
N SER A 315 17.10 6.81 8.21
CA SER A 315 17.91 5.76 8.82
C SER A 315 17.29 4.38 8.70
N GLN A 316 15.96 4.32 8.76
CA GLN A 316 15.17 3.09 8.74
C GLN A 316 13.93 3.40 7.93
N GLY A 317 13.59 2.53 6.97
CA GLY A 317 12.41 2.75 6.16
C GLY A 317 12.53 2.33 4.72
N SER A 318 11.37 2.30 4.08
CA SER A 318 11.23 1.98 2.67
C SER A 318 11.75 3.12 1.78
N THR A 319 11.87 2.83 0.49
CA THR A 319 12.17 3.83 -0.55
C THR A 319 11.28 5.07 -0.46
N LEU A 320 10.00 4.92 -0.07
CA LEU A 320 9.09 6.05 0.11
C LEU A 320 9.51 6.95 1.28
N GLU A 321 9.83 6.37 2.45
CA GLU A 321 10.20 7.14 3.65
C GLU A 321 11.48 7.95 3.42
N ARG A 322 12.44 7.38 2.69
CA ARG A 322 13.65 8.08 2.25
C ARG A 322 13.36 9.24 1.30
N ALA A 323 12.40 9.07 0.39
CA ALA A 323 11.95 10.16 -0.48
C ALA A 323 11.31 11.31 0.33
N ILE A 324 10.48 10.97 1.32
CA ILE A 324 9.89 11.95 2.23
C ILE A 324 10.96 12.64 3.08
N ALA A 325 11.94 11.88 3.60
CA ALA A 325 13.07 12.43 4.36
C ALA A 325 13.84 13.48 3.54
N LEU A 326 14.17 13.18 2.28
CA LEU A 326 14.82 14.13 1.38
C LEU A 326 13.93 15.36 1.11
N SER A 327 12.62 15.18 0.95
CA SER A 327 11.69 16.30 0.76
C SER A 327 11.60 17.22 1.98
N VAL A 328 11.58 16.66 3.18
CA VAL A 328 11.58 17.39 4.46
C VAL A 328 12.92 18.10 4.65
N ALA A 329 14.04 17.39 4.54
CA ALA A 329 15.37 17.96 4.67
C ALA A 329 15.63 19.08 3.65
N GLY A 330 15.24 18.87 2.39
CA GLY A 330 15.33 19.87 1.34
C GLY A 330 14.50 21.14 1.62
N SER A 331 13.53 21.05 2.52
CA SER A 331 12.69 22.17 2.94
C SER A 331 13.22 22.95 4.14
N VAL A 332 13.98 22.31 5.03
CA VAL A 332 14.41 22.92 6.31
C VAL A 332 15.91 23.17 6.41
N VAL A 333 16.75 22.46 5.64
CA VAL A 333 18.21 22.58 5.67
C VAL A 333 18.68 23.58 4.59
N PRO A 334 19.18 24.77 4.98
CA PRO A 334 19.66 25.78 4.04
C PRO A 334 20.82 25.27 3.19
N LYS A 335 20.95 25.77 1.95
CA LYS A 335 22.07 25.43 1.06
C LYS A 335 23.44 25.78 1.65
N SER A 336 23.51 26.80 2.52
CA SER A 336 24.74 27.23 3.20
C SER A 336 25.09 26.42 4.45
N ALA A 337 24.19 25.57 4.97
CA ALA A 337 24.44 24.81 6.18
C ALA A 337 25.43 23.67 5.95
N GLY A 338 26.35 23.41 6.88
CA GLY A 338 27.32 22.31 6.75
C GLY A 338 26.65 20.93 6.60
N GLN A 339 25.52 20.71 7.29
CA GLN A 339 24.70 19.49 7.20
C GLN A 339 24.12 19.26 5.80
N ARG A 340 24.03 20.29 4.94
CA ARG A 340 23.54 20.15 3.57
C ARG A 340 24.33 19.11 2.77
N ARG A 341 25.65 19.03 2.96
CA ARG A 341 26.51 18.07 2.26
C ARG A 341 26.14 16.62 2.55
N LEU A 342 25.78 16.33 3.80
CA LEU A 342 25.30 15.00 4.19
C LEU A 342 24.02 14.64 3.43
N TRP A 343 23.07 15.57 3.37
CA TRP A 343 21.80 15.36 2.66
C TRP A 343 21.97 15.27 1.13
N GLU A 344 22.95 15.96 0.56
CA GLU A 344 23.28 15.84 -0.87
C GLU A 344 23.88 14.48 -1.20
N SER A 345 24.76 13.95 -0.35
CA SER A 345 25.28 12.58 -0.49
C SER A 345 24.15 11.54 -0.41
N ARG A 346 23.24 11.69 0.56
CA ARG A 346 22.03 10.87 0.69
C ARG A 346 21.15 10.96 -0.56
N ALA A 347 20.95 12.16 -1.10
CA ALA A 347 20.20 12.35 -2.33
C ALA A 347 20.84 11.62 -3.51
N THR A 348 22.15 11.74 -3.72
CA THR A 348 22.87 11.01 -4.78
C THR A 348 22.70 9.49 -4.65
N GLU A 349 22.80 8.93 -3.44
CA GLU A 349 22.57 7.51 -3.21
C GLU A 349 21.11 7.11 -3.53
N TYR A 350 20.13 7.89 -3.04
CA TYR A 350 18.71 7.69 -3.36
C TYR A 350 18.43 7.66 -4.85
N GLU A 351 18.93 8.67 -5.57
CA GLU A 351 18.74 8.84 -7.01
C GLU A 351 19.32 7.63 -7.77
N ALA A 352 20.51 7.18 -7.42
CA ALA A 352 21.17 6.05 -8.06
C ALA A 352 20.47 4.70 -7.80
N VAL A 353 20.15 4.39 -6.53
CA VAL A 353 19.43 3.15 -6.17
C VAL A 353 18.05 3.11 -6.83
N ARG A 354 17.34 4.24 -6.81
CA ARG A 354 16.02 4.35 -7.45
C ARG A 354 16.12 4.13 -8.96
N PHE A 355 17.05 4.80 -9.63
CA PHE A 355 17.21 4.67 -11.08
C PHE A 355 17.56 3.24 -11.50
N HIS A 356 18.48 2.59 -10.77
CA HIS A 356 18.87 1.20 -11.01
C HIS A 356 17.71 0.22 -10.79
N SER A 357 17.03 0.31 -9.64
CA SER A 357 15.92 -0.60 -9.30
C SER A 357 14.70 -0.41 -10.22
N GLU A 358 14.37 0.83 -10.57
CA GLU A 358 13.31 1.13 -11.53
C GLU A 358 13.63 0.54 -12.91
N GLY A 359 14.87 0.64 -13.39
CA GLY A 359 15.28 0.06 -14.67
C GLY A 359 15.16 -1.47 -14.72
N GLY A 360 15.36 -2.18 -13.61
CA GLY A 360 15.09 -3.61 -13.51
C GLY A 360 13.60 -3.94 -13.59
N LEU A 361 12.79 -3.21 -12.82
CA LEU A 361 11.34 -3.41 -12.77
C LEU A 361 10.65 -3.08 -14.10
N PHE A 362 11.07 -2.00 -14.77
CA PHE A 362 10.52 -1.62 -16.06
C PHE A 362 10.83 -2.65 -17.14
N ARG A 363 12.03 -3.25 -17.15
CA ARG A 363 12.34 -4.35 -18.09
C ARG A 363 11.44 -5.57 -17.90
N LEU A 364 11.11 -5.92 -16.66
CA LEU A 364 10.14 -6.99 -16.38
C LEU A 364 8.75 -6.61 -16.88
N LEU A 365 8.32 -5.39 -16.60
CA LEU A 365 7.02 -4.89 -17.05
C LEU A 365 6.93 -4.81 -18.58
N ASP A 366 7.97 -4.35 -19.27
CA ASP A 366 8.05 -4.32 -20.73
C ASP A 366 7.90 -5.73 -21.30
N GLY A 367 8.58 -6.73 -20.71
CA GLY A 367 8.40 -8.13 -21.08
C GLY A 367 6.97 -8.65 -20.88
N VAL A 368 6.29 -8.26 -19.79
CA VAL A 368 4.87 -8.57 -19.57
C VAL A 368 4.02 -7.92 -20.66
N VAL A 369 4.23 -6.63 -20.94
CA VAL A 369 3.47 -5.87 -21.94
C VAL A 369 3.67 -6.45 -23.34
N ASP A 370 4.89 -6.83 -23.72
CA ASP A 370 5.20 -7.44 -25.02
C ASP A 370 4.45 -8.76 -25.21
N LYS A 371 4.41 -9.61 -24.18
CA LYS A 371 3.67 -10.88 -24.21
C LYS A 371 2.16 -10.68 -24.29
N LEU A 372 1.62 -9.73 -23.53
CA LEU A 372 0.20 -9.37 -23.62
C LEU A 372 -0.15 -8.79 -25.00
N ALA A 373 0.71 -7.93 -25.56
CA ALA A 373 0.53 -7.34 -26.88
C ALA A 373 0.56 -8.40 -28.01
N ALA A 374 1.33 -9.47 -27.82
CA ALA A 374 1.37 -10.62 -28.71
C ALA A 374 0.15 -11.55 -28.59
N GLY A 375 -0.80 -11.25 -27.69
CA GLY A 375 -1.96 -12.12 -27.43
C GLY A 375 -1.59 -13.41 -26.70
N GLN A 376 -0.49 -13.39 -25.94
CA GLN A 376 0.04 -14.53 -25.19
C GLN A 376 -0.07 -14.28 -23.67
N PRO A 377 -1.30 -14.18 -23.10
CA PRO A 377 -1.47 -13.85 -21.69
C PRO A 377 -0.83 -14.87 -20.74
N CYS A 378 -0.82 -16.16 -21.10
CA CYS A 378 -0.19 -17.18 -20.27
C CYS A 378 1.34 -17.17 -20.30
N ASP A 379 1.96 -16.77 -21.42
CA ASP A 379 3.41 -16.56 -21.48
C ASP A 379 3.85 -15.36 -20.63
N ALA A 380 2.94 -14.41 -20.38
CA ALA A 380 3.19 -13.26 -19.52
C ALA A 380 3.14 -13.61 -18.02
N LEU A 381 2.53 -14.74 -17.62
CA LEU A 381 2.31 -15.06 -16.21
C LEU A 381 3.61 -15.24 -15.41
N PRO A 382 4.64 -15.95 -15.88
CA PRO A 382 5.90 -16.04 -15.15
C PRO A 382 6.56 -14.66 -14.93
N LEU A 383 6.52 -13.80 -15.94
CA LEU A 383 7.05 -12.43 -15.85
C LEU A 383 6.21 -11.55 -14.91
N THR A 384 4.89 -11.66 -14.99
CA THR A 384 3.95 -10.95 -14.10
C THR A 384 4.20 -11.34 -12.65
N ARG A 385 4.45 -12.63 -12.41
CA ARG A 385 4.79 -13.13 -11.08
C ARG A 385 6.12 -12.60 -10.56
N GLN A 386 7.17 -12.64 -11.38
CA GLN A 386 8.46 -12.05 -11.02
C GLN A 386 8.33 -10.57 -10.71
N TRP A 387 7.56 -9.85 -11.53
CA TRP A 387 7.27 -8.44 -11.33
C TRP A 387 6.45 -8.16 -10.06
N ALA A 388 5.42 -8.96 -9.76
CA ALA A 388 4.62 -8.83 -8.54
C ALA A 388 5.47 -9.08 -7.30
N ARG A 389 6.31 -10.12 -7.31
CA ARG A 389 7.27 -10.40 -6.23
C ARG A 389 8.26 -9.25 -6.07
N ALA A 390 8.90 -8.82 -7.15
CA ALA A 390 9.82 -7.69 -7.11
C ALA A 390 9.14 -6.41 -6.61
N SER A 391 7.85 -6.22 -6.88
CA SER A 391 7.07 -5.09 -6.38
C SER A 391 6.79 -5.15 -4.88
N VAL A 392 6.53 -6.35 -4.32
CA VAL A 392 6.42 -6.56 -2.86
C VAL A 392 7.78 -6.32 -2.20
N GLU A 393 8.84 -6.84 -2.80
CA GLU A 393 10.22 -6.72 -2.32
C GLU A 393 10.80 -5.30 -2.50
N ARG A 394 10.24 -4.46 -3.41
CA ARG A 394 10.71 -3.10 -3.72
C ARG A 394 10.76 -2.16 -2.51
N SER A 395 9.96 -2.44 -1.49
CA SER A 395 9.97 -1.67 -0.24
C SER A 395 11.26 -1.90 0.57
N ASP A 396 12.03 -2.94 0.26
CA ASP A 396 13.33 -3.22 0.88
C ASP A 396 14.45 -2.41 0.21
N TRP A 397 14.73 -1.27 0.83
CA TRP A 397 15.81 -0.39 0.42
C TRP A 397 17.18 -1.06 0.50
N ASP A 398 17.43 -1.86 1.54
CA ASP A 398 18.76 -2.44 1.78
C ASP A 398 19.08 -3.48 0.71
N ARG A 399 18.07 -4.27 0.29
CA ARG A 399 18.21 -5.15 -0.86
C ARG A 399 18.49 -4.38 -2.15
N ALA A 400 17.71 -3.34 -2.47
CA ALA A 400 17.92 -2.54 -3.69
C ALA A 400 19.31 -1.90 -3.72
N ARG A 401 19.80 -1.46 -2.56
CA ARG A 401 21.16 -0.93 -2.38
C ARG A 401 22.22 -2.02 -2.57
N ALA A 402 22.02 -3.20 -2.00
CA ALA A 402 22.94 -4.35 -2.16
C ALA A 402 23.01 -4.82 -3.62
N GLU A 403 21.88 -4.85 -4.34
CA GLU A 403 21.83 -5.17 -5.77
C GLU A 403 22.61 -4.14 -6.61
N LEU A 404 22.50 -2.85 -6.28
CA LEU A 404 23.30 -1.81 -6.93
C LEU A 404 24.81 -1.97 -6.63
N GLN A 405 25.18 -2.28 -5.38
CA GLN A 405 26.58 -2.51 -5.02
C GLN A 405 27.14 -3.74 -5.74
N ALA A 406 26.37 -4.81 -5.83
CA ALA A 406 26.76 -6.05 -6.52
C ALA A 406 26.90 -5.87 -8.03
N SER A 407 26.16 -4.93 -8.65
CA SER A 407 26.30 -4.66 -10.08
C SER A 407 27.54 -3.85 -10.44
N GLY A 408 28.22 -3.24 -9.46
CA GLY A 408 29.41 -2.41 -9.67
C GLY A 408 29.13 -1.12 -10.46
N ALA A 409 27.86 -0.71 -10.59
CA ALA A 409 27.50 0.48 -11.33
C ALA A 409 27.96 1.77 -10.63
N ASP A 410 28.37 2.78 -11.41
CA ASP A 410 28.80 4.08 -10.89
C ASP A 410 27.60 4.86 -10.33
N LEU A 411 27.60 5.04 -9.00
CA LEU A 411 26.61 5.83 -8.25
C LEU A 411 26.46 7.25 -8.82
N ALA A 412 27.57 7.91 -9.17
CA ALA A 412 27.53 9.28 -9.66
C ALA A 412 26.90 9.35 -11.04
N ASP A 413 27.18 8.38 -11.91
CA ASP A 413 26.57 8.30 -13.24
C ASP A 413 25.07 8.05 -13.18
N LEU A 414 24.63 7.06 -12.39
CA LEU A 414 23.20 6.77 -12.23
C LEU A 414 22.43 7.96 -11.63
N SER A 415 23.02 8.65 -10.65
CA SER A 415 22.44 9.89 -10.10
C SER A 415 22.35 10.99 -11.16
N ARG A 416 23.37 11.18 -12.02
CA ARG A 416 23.30 12.12 -13.15
C ARG A 416 22.17 11.75 -14.13
N GLN A 417 22.07 10.48 -14.51
CA GLN A 417 21.01 10.01 -15.41
C GLN A 417 19.62 10.25 -14.82
N TRP A 418 19.45 9.97 -13.52
CA TRP A 418 18.22 10.28 -12.80
C TRP A 418 17.90 11.78 -12.84
N ARG A 419 18.87 12.66 -12.54
CA ARG A 419 18.65 14.12 -12.56
C ARG A 419 18.34 14.63 -13.96
N ASN A 420 18.93 14.05 -14.99
CA ASN A 420 18.62 14.37 -16.39
C ASN A 420 17.18 13.99 -16.75
N LYS A 421 16.72 12.82 -16.27
CA LYS A 421 15.34 12.35 -16.46
C LYS A 421 14.33 13.21 -15.70
N GLU A 422 14.61 13.53 -14.44
CA GLU A 422 13.67 14.21 -13.54
C GLU A 422 13.79 15.75 -13.57
N GLY A 423 14.86 16.28 -14.17
CA GLY A 423 15.13 17.71 -14.32
C GLY A 423 15.55 18.44 -13.02
N ARG A 424 15.84 17.71 -11.94
CA ARG A 424 16.19 18.26 -10.61
C ARG A 424 16.89 17.23 -9.74
N SER A 425 17.41 17.64 -8.58
CA SER A 425 17.80 16.69 -7.52
C SER A 425 16.60 16.23 -6.67
N ALA A 426 16.67 15.04 -6.07
CA ALA A 426 15.69 14.51 -5.13
C ALA A 426 15.58 15.37 -3.86
N LEU A 427 16.64 16.08 -3.50
CA LEU A 427 16.67 17.04 -2.38
C LEU A 427 16.04 18.39 -2.74
N GLU A 428 15.79 18.64 -4.02
CA GLU A 428 15.18 19.88 -4.49
C GLU A 428 13.66 19.72 -4.64
N ARG A 429 12.94 20.78 -4.29
CA ARG A 429 11.49 20.81 -4.43
C ARG A 429 11.11 20.73 -5.91
N PRO A 430 10.00 20.04 -6.26
CA PRO A 430 9.38 20.22 -7.57
C PRO A 430 9.12 21.71 -7.77
N ARG A 431 9.58 22.27 -8.91
CA ARG A 431 9.15 23.61 -9.29
C ARG A 431 7.64 23.54 -9.46
N ARG A 432 6.88 24.42 -8.78
CA ARG A 432 5.48 24.65 -9.15
C ARG A 432 5.54 25.06 -10.62
N THR A 433 5.13 24.16 -11.52
CA THR A 433 4.78 24.56 -12.87
C THR A 433 3.68 25.59 -12.70
N GLY A 434 4.01 26.85 -12.99
CA GLY A 434 3.07 27.95 -12.85
C GLY A 434 1.81 27.57 -13.60
N ALA A 435 0.67 27.68 -12.94
CA ALA A 435 -0.59 27.82 -13.63
C ALA A 435 -0.37 28.86 -14.73
N ALA A 436 -0.71 28.49 -15.96
CA ALA A 436 -0.53 29.30 -17.15
C ALA A 436 -0.84 30.76 -16.81
N ALA A 437 0.16 31.62 -16.93
CA ALA A 437 -0.07 33.04 -16.99
C ALA A 437 -1.02 33.26 -18.16
N SER A 438 -2.29 33.53 -17.83
CA SER A 438 -3.28 34.05 -18.75
C SER A 438 -2.67 35.28 -19.41
N SER A 439 -2.35 35.16 -20.70
CA SER A 439 -2.06 36.30 -21.55
C SER A 439 -3.21 37.31 -21.43
N PRO A 440 -2.93 38.61 -21.27
CA PRO A 440 -3.95 39.62 -21.47
C PRO A 440 -4.24 39.67 -22.97
N GLY A 441 -5.47 39.31 -23.34
CA GLY A 441 -6.08 39.66 -24.61
C GLY A 441 -6.88 40.95 -24.46
#